data_AF-A0A8T5QVV8-F1
#
_entry.id   AF-A0A8T5QVV8-F1
#
_cell.length_a   1.000
_cell.length_b   1.000
_cell.length_c   1.000
_cell.angle_alpha   90.00
_cell.angle_beta   90.00
_cell.angle_gamma   90.00
#
_symmetry.space_group_name_H-M   'P 1'
#
loop_
_entity.id
_entity.type
_entity.pdbx_description
1 polymer ?
#
loop_
_entity_poly.entity_id
_entity_poly.type
_entity_poly.pdbx_seq_one_letter_code
_entity_poly.pdbx_strand_id
1 'polypeptide(L)'
;MELLFVLSKDIENLPVSEVLAQVDAKTHSTYDNYLIVEPETEMSIKDIELLSFKLAFTHSIHLLLFNTTKKDIEKDFQKFDWKSVYNENFCIRAHNHPNAEELEKQCAAIFWDSVDNPKVKLNDSRTEINLLHQENNIFVTKFLFKTDKSYVKRKPHLRPELHPSSINPKLARACINLTGLKYGALVDPFCGTGCVLIEAGLMGFDCIGYDLDQIMLIKSKINIEHYRIKNFKLEIKDATTLSKSLGKNATVVTDLPYGR
;
A
#
# COMPACT_ATOMS: atom_id res chain seq x y z
N MET A 1 3.34 6.26 -18.09
CA MET A 1 3.62 5.02 -17.34
C MET A 1 2.31 4.54 -16.71
N GLU A 2 2.00 3.24 -16.80
CA GLU A 2 0.87 2.64 -16.09
C GLU A 2 1.38 1.78 -14.93
N LEU A 3 0.76 1.93 -13.76
CA LEU A 3 1.08 1.14 -12.57
C LEU A 3 -0.02 0.10 -12.35
N LEU A 4 0.39 -1.12 -12.01
CA LEU A 4 -0.52 -2.18 -11.60
C LEU A 4 -0.32 -2.49 -10.11
N PHE A 5 -1.40 -2.37 -9.35
CA PHE A 5 -1.47 -2.68 -7.94
C PHE A 5 -2.17 -4.03 -7.75
N VAL A 6 -1.51 -4.97 -7.07
CA VAL A 6 -2.13 -6.23 -6.64
C VAL A 6 -2.75 -5.99 -5.27
N LEU A 7 -4.08 -6.01 -5.20
CA LEU A 7 -4.86 -5.63 -4.02
C LEU A 7 -5.21 -6.82 -3.12
N SER A 8 -5.44 -6.54 -1.85
CA SER A 8 -6.02 -7.46 -0.86
C SER A 8 -7.50 -7.70 -1.21
N LYS A 9 -8.00 -8.91 -1.03
CA LYS A 9 -9.43 -9.23 -1.19
C LYS A 9 -10.24 -9.15 0.13
N ASP A 10 -9.63 -8.62 1.18
CA ASP A 10 -10.16 -8.68 2.56
C ASP A 10 -11.43 -7.85 2.76
N ILE A 11 -11.50 -6.67 2.13
CA ILE A 11 -12.58 -5.71 2.27
C ILE A 11 -12.90 -5.19 0.88
N GLU A 12 -14.18 -5.23 0.50
CA GLU A 12 -14.64 -4.77 -0.80
C GLU A 12 -14.42 -3.26 -0.95
N ASN A 13 -14.00 -2.82 -2.15
CA ASN A 13 -13.78 -1.43 -2.56
C ASN A 13 -12.69 -0.64 -1.81
N LEU A 14 -12.47 -0.89 -0.52
CA LEU A 14 -11.49 -0.18 0.30
C LEU A 14 -10.07 -0.17 -0.29
N PRO A 15 -9.51 -1.30 -0.78
CA PRO A 15 -8.16 -1.30 -1.37
C PRO A 15 -8.04 -0.40 -2.60
N VAL A 16 -9.09 -0.34 -3.44
CA VAL A 16 -9.12 0.54 -4.62
C VAL A 16 -9.15 2.00 -4.19
N SER A 17 -10.07 2.36 -3.29
CA SER A 17 -10.18 3.72 -2.76
C SER A 17 -8.91 4.17 -2.05
N GLU A 18 -8.21 3.28 -1.34
CA GLU A 18 -6.94 3.59 -0.69
C GLU A 18 -5.87 4.03 -1.70
N VAL A 19 -5.71 3.29 -2.81
CA VAL A 19 -4.75 3.63 -3.86
C VAL A 19 -5.13 4.94 -4.55
N LEU A 20 -6.39 5.10 -4.93
CA LEU A 20 -6.88 6.29 -5.63
C LEU A 20 -6.86 7.56 -4.76
N ALA A 21 -6.91 7.43 -3.43
CA ALA A 21 -6.70 8.56 -2.52
C ALA A 21 -5.21 8.98 -2.41
N GLN A 22 -4.29 8.09 -2.80
CA GLN A 22 -2.85 8.35 -2.72
C GLN A 22 -2.20 8.70 -4.05
N VAL A 23 -2.80 8.27 -5.16
CA VAL A 23 -2.34 8.51 -6.52
C VAL A 23 -3.39 9.33 -7.27
N ASP A 24 -3.00 10.52 -7.74
CA ASP A 24 -3.84 11.34 -8.61
C ASP A 24 -3.97 10.62 -9.97
N ALA A 25 -5.07 9.88 -10.16
CA ALA A 25 -5.29 9.02 -11.30
C ALA A 25 -5.95 9.78 -12.46
N LYS A 26 -5.28 9.80 -13.61
CA LYS A 26 -5.86 10.26 -14.88
C LYS A 26 -6.90 9.28 -15.39
N THR A 27 -6.52 8.01 -15.42
CA THR A 27 -7.41 6.89 -15.76
C THR A 27 -7.12 5.73 -14.81
N HIS A 28 -8.13 4.90 -14.57
CA HIS A 28 -7.95 3.66 -13.82
C HIS A 28 -8.93 2.59 -14.33
N SER A 29 -8.55 1.33 -14.16
CA SER A 29 -9.39 0.18 -14.45
C SER A 29 -9.13 -0.92 -13.41
N THR A 30 -10.16 -1.70 -13.10
CA THR A 30 -10.09 -2.76 -12.09
C THR A 30 -10.47 -4.10 -12.70
N TYR A 31 -9.67 -5.13 -12.42
CA TYR A 31 -9.85 -6.50 -12.85
C TYR A 31 -9.70 -7.42 -11.64
N ASP A 32 -10.81 -7.80 -11.00
CA ASP A 32 -10.82 -8.55 -9.73
C ASP A 32 -9.97 -7.82 -8.66
N ASN A 33 -8.80 -8.34 -8.30
CA ASN A 33 -7.88 -7.69 -7.35
C ASN A 33 -6.69 -7.00 -8.01
N TYR A 34 -6.73 -6.73 -9.30
CA TYR A 34 -5.74 -5.89 -9.98
C TYR A 34 -6.34 -4.52 -10.28
N LEU A 35 -5.67 -3.47 -9.82
CA LEU A 35 -6.00 -2.09 -10.17
C LEU A 35 -4.89 -1.54 -11.05
N ILE A 36 -5.24 -1.11 -12.25
CA ILE A 36 -4.33 -0.41 -13.15
C ILE A 36 -4.63 1.08 -13.04
N VAL A 37 -3.59 1.89 -12.85
CA VAL A 37 -3.69 3.35 -12.72
C VAL A 37 -2.70 3.99 -13.69
N GLU A 38 -3.18 4.92 -14.50
CA GLU A 38 -2.36 5.90 -15.20
C GLU A 38 -2.33 7.18 -14.33
N PRO A 39 -1.21 7.52 -13.69
CA PRO A 39 -1.12 8.74 -12.89
C PRO A 39 -1.20 10.00 -13.78
N GLU A 40 -1.78 11.08 -13.25
CA GLU A 40 -1.85 12.39 -13.92
C GLU A 40 -0.45 12.99 -14.14
N THR A 41 0.47 12.74 -13.21
CA THR A 41 1.88 13.15 -13.30
C THR A 41 2.77 11.92 -13.14
N GLU A 42 3.84 11.85 -13.92
CA GLU A 42 4.81 10.76 -13.84
C GLU A 42 5.43 10.67 -12.44
N MET A 43 5.34 9.48 -11.83
CA MET A 43 5.87 9.22 -10.50
C MET A 43 7.31 8.71 -10.60
N SER A 44 8.22 9.22 -9.76
CA SER A 44 9.56 8.65 -9.69
C SER A 44 9.54 7.29 -8.98
N ILE A 45 10.57 6.45 -9.19
CA ILE A 45 10.73 5.19 -8.46
C ILE A 45 10.73 5.41 -6.95
N LYS A 46 11.28 6.54 -6.47
CA LYS A 46 11.32 6.89 -5.04
C LYS A 46 9.92 7.21 -4.50
N ASP A 47 9.05 7.83 -5.30
CA ASP A 47 7.67 8.10 -4.90
C ASP A 47 6.86 6.81 -4.80
N ILE A 48 7.07 5.88 -5.73
CA ILE A 48 6.43 4.56 -5.73
C ILE A 48 6.94 3.72 -4.55
N GLU A 49 8.24 3.81 -4.22
CA GLU A 49 8.81 3.19 -3.03
C GLU A 49 8.13 3.72 -1.76
N LEU A 50 8.02 5.04 -1.62
CA LEU A 50 7.33 5.66 -0.48
C LEU A 50 5.86 5.23 -0.39
N LEU A 51 5.18 5.13 -1.53
CA LEU A 51 3.81 4.63 -1.61
C LEU A 51 3.70 3.18 -1.09
N SER A 52 4.68 2.32 -1.39
CA SER A 52 4.71 0.93 -0.94
C SER A 52 4.80 0.78 0.59
N PHE A 53 5.37 1.76 1.29
CA PHE A 53 5.41 1.81 2.76
C PHE A 53 4.09 2.32 3.37
N LYS A 54 3.27 3.04 2.58
CA LYS A 54 2.01 3.64 3.04
C LYS A 54 0.82 2.71 2.87
N LEU A 55 0.68 2.07 1.71
CA LEU A 55 -0.51 1.26 1.37
C LEU A 55 -0.67 0.05 2.30
N ALA A 56 -1.86 -0.09 2.91
CA ALA A 56 -2.14 -1.16 3.86
C ALA A 56 -2.84 -2.37 3.21
N PHE A 57 -3.70 -2.14 2.22
CA PHE A 57 -4.48 -3.16 1.51
C PHE A 57 -3.98 -3.46 0.10
N THR A 58 -2.75 -3.07 -0.21
CA THR A 58 -2.03 -3.52 -1.41
C THR A 58 -1.03 -4.61 -1.01
N HIS A 59 -0.72 -5.55 -1.91
CA HIS A 59 0.32 -6.57 -1.72
C HIS A 59 1.62 -6.18 -2.41
N SER A 60 1.53 -5.68 -3.64
CA SER A 60 2.69 -5.30 -4.45
C SER A 60 2.30 -4.27 -5.51
N ILE A 61 3.29 -3.49 -5.93
CA ILE A 61 3.20 -2.48 -6.99
C ILE A 61 4.10 -2.91 -8.15
N HIS A 62 3.59 -2.80 -9.37
CA HIS A 62 4.27 -3.19 -10.60
C HIS A 62 4.16 -2.09 -11.64
N LEU A 63 5.13 -2.05 -12.55
CA LEU A 63 5.04 -1.29 -13.79
C LEU A 63 4.35 -2.18 -14.83
N LEU A 64 3.21 -1.75 -15.37
CA LEU A 64 2.57 -2.45 -16.48
C LEU A 64 3.37 -2.21 -17.76
N LEU A 65 3.82 -3.28 -18.41
CA LEU A 65 4.55 -3.21 -19.68
C LEU A 65 3.58 -3.31 -20.86
N PHE A 66 2.70 -4.31 -20.80
CA PHE A 66 1.61 -4.50 -21.76
C PHE A 66 0.57 -5.49 -21.22
N ASN A 67 -0.62 -5.46 -21.81
CA ASN A 67 -1.67 -6.45 -21.60
C ASN A 67 -1.80 -7.33 -22.85
N THR A 68 -2.03 -8.63 -22.68
CA THR A 68 -2.22 -9.59 -23.76
C THR A 68 -3.21 -10.69 -23.33
N THR A 69 -3.47 -11.65 -24.21
CA THR A 69 -4.35 -12.79 -23.92
C THR A 69 -3.55 -14.08 -23.78
N LYS A 70 -4.16 -15.13 -23.23
CA LYS A 70 -3.57 -16.48 -23.21
C LYS A 70 -3.13 -16.97 -24.59
N LYS A 71 -3.84 -16.57 -25.64
CA LYS A 71 -3.58 -17.03 -27.01
C LYS A 71 -2.42 -16.27 -27.64
N ASP A 72 -2.29 -14.98 -27.31
CA ASP A 72 -1.35 -14.08 -27.98
C ASP A 72 -0.07 -13.83 -27.19
N ILE A 73 0.02 -14.32 -25.94
CA ILE A 73 1.16 -14.08 -25.03
C ILE A 73 2.51 -14.36 -25.66
N GLU A 74 2.71 -15.49 -26.34
CA GLU A 74 3.99 -15.82 -26.96
C GLU A 74 4.40 -14.77 -28.00
N LYS A 75 3.49 -14.44 -28.91
CA LYS A 75 3.70 -13.49 -29.99
C LYS A 75 3.93 -12.08 -29.47
N ASP A 76 3.16 -11.65 -28.49
CA ASP A 76 3.27 -10.29 -27.95
C ASP A 76 4.51 -10.15 -27.06
N PHE A 77 4.86 -11.20 -26.30
CA PHE A 77 6.08 -11.24 -25.50
C PHE A 77 7.33 -11.22 -26.39
N GLN A 78 7.34 -11.90 -27.53
CA GLN A 78 8.45 -11.83 -28.51
C GLN A 78 8.65 -10.43 -29.12
N LYS A 79 7.58 -9.62 -29.23
CA LYS A 79 7.64 -8.29 -29.85
C LYS A 79 8.12 -7.21 -28.89
N PHE A 80 8.04 -7.44 -27.59
CA PHE A 80 8.40 -6.44 -26.60
C PHE A 80 9.92 -6.23 -26.56
N ASP A 81 10.35 -4.97 -26.44
CA ASP A 81 11.77 -4.64 -26.32
C ASP A 81 12.29 -4.90 -24.90
N TRP A 82 12.67 -6.14 -24.61
CA TRP A 82 13.17 -6.56 -23.29
C TRP A 82 14.48 -5.90 -22.89
N LYS A 83 15.28 -5.42 -23.86
CA LYS A 83 16.53 -4.69 -23.57
C LYS A 83 16.26 -3.39 -22.80
N SER A 84 15.11 -2.77 -23.01
CA SER A 84 14.70 -1.54 -22.32
C SER A 84 14.45 -1.72 -20.82
N VAL A 85 14.17 -2.95 -20.35
CA VAL A 85 13.80 -3.22 -18.94
C VAL A 85 14.77 -4.15 -18.21
N TYR A 86 15.63 -4.85 -18.94
CA TYR A 86 16.62 -5.77 -18.40
C TYR A 86 17.74 -5.04 -17.64
N ASN A 87 18.09 -5.58 -16.48
CA ASN A 87 19.17 -5.07 -15.64
C ASN A 87 19.83 -6.24 -14.92
N GLU A 88 21.10 -6.51 -15.19
CA GLU A 88 21.98 -7.54 -14.57
C GLU A 88 21.52 -9.01 -14.64
N ASN A 89 20.33 -9.33 -14.17
CA ASN A 89 19.77 -10.67 -14.09
C ASN A 89 18.23 -10.60 -14.04
N PHE A 90 17.58 -11.69 -14.42
CA PHE A 90 16.14 -11.74 -14.49
C PHE A 90 15.53 -13.02 -13.92
N CYS A 91 14.24 -12.94 -13.61
CA CYS A 91 13.36 -14.09 -13.49
C CYS A 91 11.97 -13.75 -14.06
N ILE A 92 11.24 -14.78 -14.47
CA ILE A 92 9.85 -14.69 -14.89
C ILE A 92 9.00 -15.41 -13.85
N ARG A 93 7.88 -14.83 -13.43
CA ARG A 93 6.90 -15.47 -12.54
C ARG A 93 5.50 -15.37 -13.12
N ALA A 94 4.80 -16.49 -13.17
CA ALA A 94 3.40 -16.54 -13.56
C ALA A 94 2.53 -16.70 -12.32
N HIS A 95 1.53 -15.83 -12.18
CA HIS A 95 0.61 -15.84 -11.04
C HIS A 95 -0.79 -16.18 -11.50
N ASN A 96 -1.48 -17.02 -10.72
CA ASN A 96 -2.87 -17.43 -10.96
C ASN A 96 -3.12 -18.12 -12.32
N HIS A 97 -2.09 -18.62 -12.99
CA HIS A 97 -2.20 -19.33 -14.27
C HIS A 97 -2.21 -20.86 -14.06
N PRO A 98 -3.10 -21.63 -14.73
CA PRO A 98 -3.18 -23.09 -14.53
C PRO A 98 -1.90 -23.83 -14.90
N ASN A 99 -1.17 -23.34 -15.90
CA ASN A 99 0.10 -23.90 -16.36
C ASN A 99 1.24 -22.91 -16.12
N ALA A 100 1.37 -22.41 -14.90
CA ALA A 100 2.31 -21.34 -14.55
C ALA A 100 3.78 -21.69 -14.90
N GLU A 101 4.24 -22.88 -14.52
CA GLU A 101 5.63 -23.30 -14.73
C GLU A 101 6.01 -23.38 -16.22
N GLU A 102 5.11 -23.91 -17.05
CA GLU A 102 5.34 -24.01 -18.49
C GLU A 102 5.41 -22.62 -19.14
N LEU A 103 4.49 -21.73 -18.74
CA LEU A 103 4.46 -20.35 -19.22
C LEU A 103 5.72 -19.59 -18.79
N GLU A 104 6.19 -19.76 -17.55
CA GLU A 104 7.44 -19.18 -17.06
C GLU A 104 8.64 -19.62 -17.90
N LYS A 105 8.76 -20.93 -18.18
CA LYS A 105 9.87 -21.47 -19.00
C LYS A 105 9.83 -20.93 -20.42
N GLN A 106 8.65 -20.91 -21.04
CA GLN A 106 8.46 -20.40 -22.39
C GLN A 106 8.85 -18.92 -22.49
N CYS A 107 8.32 -18.07 -21.63
CA CYS A 107 8.64 -16.65 -21.60
C CYS A 107 10.11 -16.39 -21.22
N ALA A 108 10.69 -17.20 -20.33
CA ALA A 108 12.10 -17.08 -19.95
C ALA A 108 13.05 -17.38 -21.11
N ALA A 109 12.73 -18.37 -21.96
CA ALA A 109 13.50 -18.66 -23.17
C ALA A 109 13.47 -17.48 -24.15
N ILE A 110 12.28 -16.93 -24.40
CA ILE A 110 12.13 -15.74 -25.26
C ILE A 110 12.92 -14.55 -24.68
N PHE A 111 12.80 -14.30 -23.38
CA PHE A 111 13.52 -13.21 -22.71
C PHE A 111 15.04 -13.41 -22.83
N TRP A 112 15.54 -14.61 -22.59
CA TRP A 112 16.97 -14.97 -22.67
C TRP A 112 17.56 -14.61 -24.03
N ASP A 113 16.89 -15.00 -25.12
CA ASP A 113 17.37 -14.76 -26.48
C ASP A 113 17.27 -13.29 -26.90
N SER A 114 16.45 -12.49 -26.21
CA SER A 114 16.18 -11.09 -26.56
C SER A 114 17.14 -10.07 -25.92
N VAL A 115 17.92 -10.45 -24.91
CA VAL A 115 18.78 -9.54 -24.14
C VAL A 115 20.26 -9.90 -24.26
N ASP A 116 21.14 -8.91 -24.06
CA ASP A 116 22.57 -9.13 -24.15
C ASP A 116 23.14 -9.65 -22.81
N ASN A 117 23.94 -10.72 -22.86
CA ASN A 117 24.53 -11.39 -21.68
C ASN A 117 23.49 -11.79 -20.60
N PRO A 118 22.46 -12.55 -20.96
CA PRO A 118 21.38 -12.91 -20.05
C PRO A 118 21.90 -13.70 -18.85
N LYS A 119 21.36 -13.39 -17.65
CA LYS A 119 21.62 -14.12 -16.41
C LYS A 119 20.32 -14.40 -15.70
N VAL A 120 20.04 -15.67 -15.42
CA VAL A 120 18.87 -16.06 -14.62
C VAL A 120 19.24 -16.05 -13.15
N LYS A 121 18.42 -15.39 -12.34
CA LYS A 121 18.49 -15.45 -10.87
C LYS A 121 17.08 -15.59 -10.33
N LEU A 122 16.73 -16.76 -9.81
CA LEU A 122 15.35 -17.07 -9.41
C LEU A 122 14.87 -16.26 -8.18
N ASN A 123 15.79 -15.87 -7.31
CA ASN A 123 15.49 -15.13 -6.08
C ASN A 123 16.24 -13.79 -6.07
N ASP A 124 15.58 -12.74 -5.58
CA ASP A 124 16.12 -11.37 -5.50
C ASP A 124 16.74 -10.91 -6.82
N SER A 125 16.01 -11.10 -7.92
CA SER A 125 16.45 -10.66 -9.23
C SER A 125 16.33 -9.14 -9.36
N ARG A 126 17.14 -8.56 -10.24
CA ARG A 126 17.09 -7.12 -10.55
C ARG A 126 16.01 -6.78 -11.56
N THR A 127 15.67 -7.73 -12.42
CA THR A 127 14.53 -7.65 -13.34
C THR A 127 13.60 -8.83 -13.11
N GLU A 128 12.58 -8.65 -12.27
CA GLU A 128 11.50 -9.61 -12.09
C GLU A 128 10.33 -9.22 -12.99
N ILE A 129 10.01 -10.09 -13.95
CA ILE A 129 8.84 -9.93 -14.84
C ILE A 129 7.73 -10.85 -14.35
N ASN A 130 6.57 -10.27 -14.09
CA ASN A 130 5.41 -10.98 -13.59
C ASN A 130 4.32 -11.06 -14.66
N LEU A 131 3.77 -12.26 -14.84
CA LEU A 131 2.66 -12.58 -15.72
C LEU A 131 1.42 -12.77 -14.84
N LEU A 132 0.64 -11.71 -14.66
CA LEU A 132 -0.53 -11.70 -13.79
C LEU A 132 -1.76 -12.10 -14.59
N HIS A 133 -2.19 -13.35 -14.41
CA HIS A 133 -3.34 -13.90 -15.14
C HIS A 133 -4.67 -13.49 -14.47
N GLN A 134 -5.60 -13.02 -15.28
CA GLN A 134 -7.00 -12.77 -14.92
C GLN A 134 -7.93 -13.18 -16.07
N GLU A 135 -8.74 -14.22 -15.84
CA GLU A 135 -9.71 -14.74 -16.84
C GLU A 135 -9.09 -15.08 -18.21
N ASN A 136 -9.18 -14.18 -19.19
CA ASN A 136 -8.56 -14.31 -20.50
C ASN A 136 -7.33 -13.40 -20.69
N ASN A 137 -7.17 -12.41 -19.82
CA ASN A 137 -6.09 -11.43 -19.86
C ASN A 137 -4.86 -11.91 -19.09
N ILE A 138 -3.70 -11.52 -19.57
CA ILE A 138 -2.41 -11.65 -18.89
C ILE A 138 -1.76 -10.26 -18.91
N PHE A 139 -1.62 -9.68 -17.72
CA PHE A 139 -0.87 -8.44 -17.56
C PHE A 139 0.60 -8.79 -17.38
N VAL A 140 1.43 -8.33 -18.32
CA VAL A 140 2.87 -8.52 -18.27
C VAL A 140 3.48 -7.27 -17.62
N THR A 141 4.12 -7.47 -16.48
CA THR A 141 4.57 -6.37 -15.63
C THR A 141 6.02 -6.54 -15.22
N LYS A 142 6.67 -5.43 -14.86
CA LYS A 142 7.92 -5.44 -14.10
C LYS A 142 7.59 -5.20 -12.62
N PHE A 143 8.01 -6.11 -11.76
CA PHE A 143 7.87 -5.94 -10.31
C PHE A 143 8.67 -4.71 -9.84
N LEU A 144 8.05 -3.87 -9.01
CA LEU A 144 8.73 -2.71 -8.41
C LEU A 144 8.92 -2.91 -6.92
N PHE A 145 7.83 -3.04 -6.16
CA PHE A 145 7.88 -3.07 -4.71
C PHE A 145 6.86 -4.04 -4.11
N LYS A 146 7.28 -4.73 -3.06
CA LYS A 146 6.38 -5.38 -2.10
C LYS A 146 5.98 -4.35 -1.05
N THR A 147 4.70 -4.33 -0.71
CA THR A 147 4.21 -3.43 0.35
C THR A 147 4.69 -3.85 1.73
N ASP A 148 4.90 -2.85 2.60
CA ASP A 148 5.26 -3.10 4.00
C ASP A 148 4.06 -3.61 4.81
N LYS A 149 4.29 -4.69 5.56
CA LYS A 149 3.30 -5.30 6.44
C LYS A 149 3.70 -5.19 7.92
N SER A 150 4.55 -4.23 8.27
CA SER A 150 5.03 -4.03 9.64
C SER A 150 3.90 -3.75 10.65
N TYR A 151 2.74 -3.26 10.18
CA TYR A 151 1.53 -3.06 11.00
C TYR A 151 1.08 -4.31 11.74
N VAL A 152 1.42 -5.51 11.26
CA VAL A 152 1.13 -6.78 11.96
C VAL A 152 1.78 -6.84 13.35
N LYS A 153 2.96 -6.22 13.51
CA LYS A 153 3.69 -6.14 14.78
C LYS A 153 3.11 -5.12 15.76
N ARG A 154 2.08 -4.36 15.33
CA ARG A 154 1.46 -3.28 16.11
C ARG A 154 0.00 -3.57 16.46
N LYS A 155 -0.42 -4.83 16.37
CA LYS A 155 -1.75 -5.27 16.82
C LYS A 155 -1.95 -4.91 18.30
N PRO A 156 -3.18 -4.62 18.75
CA PRO A 156 -3.42 -4.13 20.11
C PRO A 156 -2.80 -4.97 21.23
N HIS A 157 -2.83 -6.31 21.13
CA HIS A 157 -2.25 -7.23 22.12
C HIS A 157 -0.72 -7.26 22.16
N LEU A 158 -0.04 -6.62 21.20
CA LEU A 158 1.42 -6.51 21.16
C LEU A 158 1.91 -5.15 21.71
N ARG A 159 0.98 -4.27 22.09
CA ARG A 159 1.30 -2.94 22.65
C ARG A 159 1.48 -3.02 24.16
N PRO A 160 2.31 -2.15 24.76
CA PRO A 160 2.42 -2.07 26.22
C PRO A 160 1.08 -1.87 26.91
N GLU A 161 0.23 -0.97 26.37
CA GLU A 161 -1.08 -0.66 26.92
C GLU A 161 -2.19 -1.09 25.97
N LEU A 162 -2.94 -2.11 26.38
CA LEU A 162 -4.03 -2.72 25.60
C LEU A 162 -5.36 -1.99 25.84
N HIS A 163 -6.16 -1.91 24.77
CA HIS A 163 -7.61 -1.76 24.88
C HIS A 163 -8.31 -2.76 23.94
N PRO A 164 -9.29 -3.54 24.43
CA PRO A 164 -9.96 -4.59 23.64
C PRO A 164 -10.64 -4.06 22.36
N SER A 165 -11.20 -2.85 22.44
CA SER A 165 -11.93 -2.22 21.32
C SER A 165 -11.04 -1.41 20.38
N SER A 166 -9.72 -1.59 20.41
CA SER A 166 -8.82 -0.80 19.55
C SER A 166 -8.91 -1.28 18.09
N ILE A 167 -9.13 -0.33 17.17
CA ILE A 167 -9.12 -0.57 15.72
C ILE A 167 -7.85 -1.31 15.26
N ASN A 168 -7.98 -2.16 14.24
CA ASN A 168 -6.86 -2.87 13.64
C ASN A 168 -5.89 -1.88 12.98
N PRO A 169 -4.56 -1.97 13.21
CA PRO A 169 -3.59 -1.05 12.62
C PRO A 169 -3.58 -1.05 11.08
N LYS A 170 -3.91 -2.18 10.44
CA LYS A 170 -4.08 -2.24 8.97
C LYS A 170 -5.22 -1.32 8.51
N LEU A 171 -6.35 -1.37 9.20
CA LEU A 171 -7.52 -0.54 8.89
C LEU A 171 -7.26 0.93 9.24
N ALA A 172 -6.67 1.22 10.40
CA ALA A 172 -6.30 2.58 10.78
C ALA A 172 -5.40 3.25 9.72
N ARG A 173 -4.36 2.54 9.25
CA ARG A 173 -3.48 3.03 8.17
C ARG A 173 -4.25 3.31 6.87
N ALA A 174 -5.17 2.43 6.49
CA ALA A 174 -6.00 2.65 5.31
C ALA A 174 -6.93 3.86 5.47
N CYS A 175 -7.55 4.04 6.64
CA CYS A 175 -8.37 5.22 6.93
C CYS A 175 -7.57 6.51 6.84
N ILE A 176 -6.30 6.51 7.30
CA ILE A 176 -5.38 7.64 7.14
C ILE A 176 -5.10 7.89 5.65
N ASN A 177 -4.77 6.86 4.89
CA ASN A 177 -4.52 6.97 3.45
C ASN A 177 -5.74 7.50 2.68
N LEU A 178 -6.95 7.11 3.04
CA LEU A 178 -8.18 7.59 2.40
C LEU A 178 -8.39 9.10 2.50
N THR A 179 -7.77 9.76 3.49
CA THR A 179 -7.88 11.21 3.63
C THR A 179 -7.10 11.99 2.56
N GLY A 180 -6.18 11.33 1.84
CA GLY A 180 -5.28 12.00 0.91
C GLY A 180 -4.26 12.94 1.55
N LEU A 181 -4.13 12.95 2.89
CA LEU A 181 -3.27 13.86 3.63
C LEU A 181 -1.81 13.77 3.14
N LYS A 182 -1.28 14.90 2.66
CA LYS A 182 0.13 15.03 2.24
C LYS A 182 0.96 15.81 3.27
N TYR A 183 0.37 16.84 3.88
CA TYR A 183 0.98 17.71 4.88
C TYR A 183 -0.06 18.19 5.88
N GLY A 184 0.34 18.43 7.12
CA GLY A 184 -0.54 18.88 8.19
C GLY A 184 -0.63 17.88 9.34
N ALA A 185 -1.55 18.16 10.25
CA ALA A 185 -1.74 17.36 11.46
C ALA A 185 -2.91 16.39 11.29
N LEU A 186 -2.70 15.14 11.68
CA LEU A 186 -3.75 14.16 11.83
C LEU A 186 -4.33 14.24 13.24
N VAL A 187 -5.65 14.28 13.32
CA VAL A 187 -6.39 14.45 14.56
C VAL A 187 -7.29 13.26 14.81
N ASP A 188 -7.18 12.68 16.00
CA ASP A 188 -8.10 11.66 16.51
C ASP A 188 -8.84 12.20 17.76
N PRO A 189 -10.11 12.65 17.64
CA PRO A 189 -10.89 13.18 18.75
C PRO A 189 -11.36 12.13 19.78
N PHE A 190 -11.19 10.84 19.50
CA PHE A 190 -11.51 9.73 20.40
C PHE A 190 -10.33 8.75 20.45
N CYS A 191 -9.15 9.27 20.78
CA CYS A 191 -7.90 8.59 20.47
C CYS A 191 -7.68 7.28 21.26
N GLY A 192 -8.35 7.09 22.40
CA GLY A 192 -8.26 5.87 23.19
C GLY A 192 -6.81 5.51 23.50
N THR A 193 -6.36 4.32 23.08
CA THR A 193 -4.97 3.86 23.24
C THR A 193 -4.01 4.30 22.13
N GLY A 194 -4.45 5.19 21.23
CA GLY A 194 -3.60 5.87 20.26
C GLY A 194 -3.37 5.10 18.95
N CYS A 195 -4.20 4.13 18.57
CA CYS A 195 -3.97 3.30 17.38
C CYS A 195 -3.78 4.13 16.09
N VAL A 196 -4.71 5.05 15.83
CA VAL A 196 -4.66 5.93 14.66
C VAL A 196 -3.44 6.83 14.73
N LEU A 197 -3.15 7.41 15.89
CA LEU A 197 -2.00 8.29 16.11
C LEU A 197 -0.66 7.56 15.91
N ILE A 198 -0.56 6.29 16.31
CA ILE A 198 0.63 5.47 16.09
C ILE A 198 0.87 5.27 14.58
N GLU A 199 -0.16 4.90 13.84
CA GLU A 199 -0.03 4.71 12.39
C GLU A 199 0.31 6.02 11.67
N ALA A 200 -0.34 7.13 12.04
CA ALA A 200 -0.07 8.45 11.47
C ALA A 200 1.36 8.94 11.79
N GLY A 201 1.81 8.79 13.03
CA GLY A 201 3.15 9.19 13.45
C GLY A 201 4.24 8.38 12.76
N LEU A 202 4.03 7.08 12.53
CA LEU A 202 4.94 6.23 11.75
C LEU A 202 4.96 6.59 10.25
N MET A 203 3.92 7.25 9.75
CA MET A 203 3.88 7.81 8.39
C MET A 203 4.51 9.22 8.32
N GLY A 204 4.95 9.76 9.46
CA GLY A 204 5.62 11.06 9.56
C GLY A 204 4.68 12.24 9.75
N PHE A 205 3.40 12.02 10.08
CA PHE A 205 2.46 13.11 10.35
C PHE A 205 2.55 13.58 11.80
N ASP A 206 2.32 14.88 11.99
CA ASP A 206 2.08 15.43 13.33
C ASP A 206 0.72 14.91 13.83
N CYS A 207 0.68 14.45 15.08
CA CYS A 207 -0.47 13.76 15.63
C CYS A 207 -1.10 14.54 16.79
N ILE A 208 -2.41 14.70 16.78
CA ILE A 208 -3.15 15.32 17.90
C ILE A 208 -4.26 14.37 18.34
N GLY A 209 -4.20 13.91 19.58
CA GLY A 209 -5.21 13.07 20.19
C GLY A 209 -6.01 13.81 21.24
N TYR A 210 -7.32 13.61 21.21
CA TYR A 210 -8.20 14.00 22.31
C TYR A 210 -8.88 12.76 22.87
N ASP A 211 -9.14 12.80 24.18
CA ASP A 211 -10.01 11.84 24.86
C ASP A 211 -10.58 12.51 26.12
N LEU A 212 -11.74 12.06 26.57
CA LEU A 212 -12.31 12.53 27.85
C LEU A 212 -11.70 11.78 29.04
N ASP A 213 -11.23 10.55 28.82
CA ASP A 213 -10.64 9.74 29.87
C ASP A 213 -9.12 9.97 29.94
N GLN A 214 -8.67 10.55 31.06
CA GLN A 214 -7.24 10.76 31.33
C GLN A 214 -6.44 9.45 31.32
N ILE A 215 -7.04 8.33 31.73
CA ILE A 215 -6.38 7.02 31.70
C ILE A 215 -6.08 6.62 30.26
N MET A 216 -6.99 6.87 29.32
CA MET A 216 -6.76 6.59 27.90
C MET A 216 -5.60 7.41 27.34
N LEU A 217 -5.52 8.70 27.67
CA LEU A 217 -4.40 9.54 27.24
C LEU A 217 -3.05 9.06 27.80
N ILE A 218 -2.99 8.62 29.06
CA ILE A 218 -1.77 8.04 29.64
C ILE A 218 -1.37 6.78 28.86
N LYS A 219 -2.31 5.88 28.57
CA LYS A 219 -2.07 4.67 27.80
C LYS A 219 -1.61 4.98 26.37
N SER A 220 -2.27 5.93 25.72
CA SER A 220 -1.93 6.44 24.39
C SER A 220 -0.49 6.94 24.36
N LYS A 221 -0.10 7.76 25.34
CA LYS A 221 1.27 8.28 25.46
C LYS A 221 2.30 7.15 25.55
N ILE A 222 2.10 6.18 26.45
CA ILE A 222 3.02 5.04 26.62
C ILE A 222 3.17 4.27 25.29
N ASN A 223 2.06 4.02 24.60
CA ASN A 223 2.09 3.31 23.33
C ASN A 223 2.79 4.11 22.21
N ILE A 224 2.51 5.41 22.09
CA ILE A 224 3.12 6.28 21.07
C ILE A 224 4.65 6.38 21.30
N GLU A 225 5.07 6.59 22.55
CA GLU A 225 6.49 6.67 22.92
C GLU A 225 7.22 5.33 22.71
N HIS A 226 6.56 4.19 22.92
CA HIS A 226 7.11 2.86 22.63
C HIS A 226 7.54 2.72 21.15
N TYR A 227 6.78 3.32 20.22
CA TYR A 227 7.11 3.34 18.79
C TYR A 227 8.05 4.48 18.38
N ARG A 228 8.64 5.20 19.35
CA ARG A 228 9.60 6.30 19.16
C ARG A 228 9.06 7.48 18.35
N ILE A 229 7.74 7.68 18.37
CA ILE A 229 7.08 8.81 17.74
C ILE A 229 7.22 10.01 18.67
N LYS A 230 7.76 11.12 18.15
CA LYS A 230 8.07 12.32 18.96
C LYS A 230 7.07 13.46 18.75
N ASN A 231 6.50 13.57 17.56
CA ASN A 231 5.65 14.70 17.18
C ASN A 231 4.18 14.37 17.47
N PHE A 232 3.79 14.46 18.73
CA PHE A 232 2.39 14.26 19.11
C PHE A 232 1.96 15.18 20.25
N LYS A 233 0.66 15.47 20.30
CA LYS A 233 0.00 16.19 21.38
C LYS A 233 -1.21 15.40 21.84
N LEU A 234 -1.39 15.28 23.16
CA LEU A 234 -2.54 14.64 23.78
C LEU A 234 -3.19 15.62 24.75
N GLU A 235 -4.51 15.77 24.68
CA GLU A 235 -5.25 16.71 25.51
C GLU A 235 -6.58 16.11 25.99
N ILE A 236 -6.93 16.37 27.25
CA ILE A 236 -8.25 16.03 27.77
C ILE A 236 -9.25 17.02 27.18
N LYS A 237 -10.16 16.56 26.32
CA LYS A 237 -11.14 17.44 25.69
C LYS A 237 -12.36 16.69 25.17
N ASP A 238 -13.51 17.35 25.27
CA ASP A 238 -14.75 16.89 24.64
C ASP A 238 -14.70 17.14 23.12
N ALA A 239 -14.81 16.07 22.35
CA ALA A 239 -14.83 16.08 20.89
C ALA A 239 -15.89 17.05 20.31
N THR A 240 -17.02 17.22 20.99
CA THR A 240 -18.12 18.11 20.56
C THR A 240 -17.76 19.60 20.64
N THR A 241 -16.67 19.95 21.33
CA THR A 241 -16.20 21.33 21.53
C THR A 241 -15.02 21.72 20.65
N LEU A 242 -14.56 20.81 19.76
CA LEU A 242 -13.32 20.96 19.01
C LEU A 242 -13.36 21.97 17.86
N SER A 243 -14.54 22.40 17.41
CA SER A 243 -14.72 23.28 16.25
C SER A 243 -13.93 24.60 16.31
N LYS A 244 -13.58 25.08 17.51
CA LYS A 244 -12.79 26.31 17.72
C LYS A 244 -11.29 26.07 17.87
N SER A 245 -10.85 24.83 18.10
CA SER A 245 -9.44 24.50 18.38
C SER A 245 -8.73 23.73 17.27
N LEU A 246 -9.47 23.20 16.30
CA LEU A 246 -8.87 22.54 15.14
C LEU A 246 -8.32 23.62 14.20
N GLY A 247 -7.02 23.55 13.90
CA GLY A 247 -6.42 24.39 12.89
C GLY A 247 -7.05 24.14 11.51
N LYS A 248 -6.98 25.12 10.61
CA LYS A 248 -7.59 25.03 9.26
C LYS A 248 -7.12 23.83 8.41
N ASN A 249 -6.01 23.20 8.79
CA ASN A 249 -5.39 22.07 8.08
C ASN A 249 -5.42 20.77 8.92
N ALA A 250 -6.37 20.64 9.85
CA ALA A 250 -6.55 19.42 10.63
C ALA A 250 -7.35 18.38 9.83
N THR A 251 -6.78 17.20 9.65
CA THR A 251 -7.47 16.06 9.04
C THR A 251 -7.87 15.08 10.13
N VAL A 252 -9.15 14.73 10.18
CA VAL A 252 -9.70 13.88 11.24
C VAL A 252 -9.80 12.43 10.77
N VAL A 253 -9.26 11.51 11.58
CA VAL A 253 -9.48 10.07 11.45
C VAL A 253 -9.74 9.54 12.86
N THR A 254 -10.85 8.85 13.07
CA THR A 254 -11.27 8.40 14.40
C THR A 254 -12.15 7.18 14.33
N ASP A 255 -12.20 6.44 15.43
CA ASP A 255 -13.12 5.34 15.67
C ASP A 255 -14.08 5.75 16.79
N LEU A 256 -15.36 5.95 16.44
CA LEU A 256 -16.34 6.52 17.37
C LEU A 256 -16.73 5.52 18.47
N PRO A 257 -17.12 6.00 19.67
CA PRO A 257 -17.71 5.12 20.67
C PRO A 257 -19.06 4.55 20.19
N TYR A 258 -19.27 3.24 20.39
CA TYR A 258 -20.43 2.52 19.85
C TYR A 258 -21.67 2.51 20.77
N GLY A 259 -21.67 3.29 21.87
CA GLY A 259 -22.85 3.50 22.72
C GLY A 259 -23.39 2.26 23.43
N ARG A 260 -22.51 1.40 23.95
CA ARG A 260 -22.89 0.23 24.75
C ARG A 260 -22.95 0.55 26.24
#